data_AF-A0A7T5UHY8-F1
#
_entry.id   AF-A0A7T5UHY8-F1
#
_cell.length_a   1.000
_cell.length_b   1.000
_cell.length_c   1.000
_cell.angle_alpha   90.00
_cell.angle_beta   90.00
_cell.angle_gamma   90.00
#
_symmetry.space_group_name_H-M   'P 1'
#
loop_
_entity.id
_entity.type
_entity.pdbx_description
1 polymer ?
#
loop_
_entity_poly.entity_id
_entity_poly.type
_entity_poly.pdbx_seq_one_letter_code
_entity_poly.pdbx_strand_id
1 'polypeptide(L)'
;MTSAEETFVMVGGKKQKKPPSKAQRIKRRRQQKKIAAGVILVMAFLIWFGFQPLKGDMDYGVCRTFAELRVANPSTMRILSYENYGEAWKIFYTFIGEYGEQRSNYIDCVFTVNPATGQRELREVKINRVKVGKEELKRFNLSIPAVIKGKPNLVIPPPLEKSDLMGLRTIYEE
;
A
#
# COMPACT_ATOMS: atom_id res chain seq x y z
N MET A 1 23.39 22.12 -34.04
CA MET A 1 23.55 22.45 -35.47
C MET A 1 24.63 21.55 -36.05
N THR A 2 24.24 20.43 -36.69
CA THR A 2 25.13 19.64 -37.55
C THR A 2 24.26 19.13 -38.71
N SER A 3 24.34 19.85 -39.83
CA SER A 3 23.65 19.57 -41.08
C SER A 3 24.10 18.21 -41.63
N ALA A 4 23.16 17.30 -41.84
CA ALA A 4 23.39 16.08 -42.60
C ALA A 4 23.04 16.36 -44.06
N GLU A 5 24.05 16.46 -44.93
CA GLU A 5 23.85 16.49 -46.38
C GLU A 5 23.16 15.19 -46.84
N GLU A 6 21.91 15.31 -47.27
CA GLU A 6 21.18 14.22 -47.93
C GLU A 6 21.68 14.09 -49.39
N THR A 7 22.61 13.17 -49.65
CA THR A 7 22.99 12.83 -51.04
C THR A 7 21.85 12.05 -51.72
N PHE A 8 21.08 12.73 -52.57
CA PHE A 8 20.10 12.11 -53.48
C PHE A 8 20.79 11.63 -54.77
N VAL A 9 20.36 10.49 -55.32
CA VAL A 9 20.76 10.01 -56.65
C VAL A 9 19.53 10.05 -57.55
N MET A 10 19.69 10.66 -58.71
CA MET A 10 18.68 10.68 -59.77
C MET A 10 18.84 9.42 -60.62
N VAL A 11 17.88 8.49 -60.55
CA VAL A 11 17.70 7.43 -61.56
C VAL A 11 16.26 7.53 -62.03
N GLY A 12 16.05 7.90 -63.30
CA GLY A 12 14.72 7.89 -63.93
C GLY A 12 13.64 8.77 -63.27
N GLY A 13 13.95 10.02 -62.92
CA GLY A 13 12.94 11.03 -62.56
C GLY A 13 12.23 10.84 -61.21
N LYS A 14 12.58 9.85 -60.39
CA LYS A 14 12.06 9.68 -59.02
C LYS A 14 13.19 9.80 -57.99
N LYS A 15 13.04 10.70 -57.00
CA LYS A 15 13.96 10.82 -55.86
C LYS A 15 13.92 9.52 -55.03
N GLN A 16 14.85 8.60 -55.24
CA GLN A 16 15.03 7.44 -54.36
C GLN A 16 16.12 7.74 -53.32
N LYS A 17 15.80 7.54 -52.04
CA LYS A 17 16.77 7.64 -50.95
C LYS A 17 17.82 6.53 -51.10
N LYS A 18 19.11 6.87 -51.17
CA LYS A 18 20.22 5.89 -51.21
C LYS A 18 20.03 4.84 -50.11
N PRO A 19 20.20 3.54 -50.40
CA PRO A 19 20.11 2.50 -49.37
C PRO A 19 21.17 2.77 -48.30
N PRO A 20 20.80 2.73 -47.00
CA PRO A 20 21.72 3.09 -45.93
C PRO A 20 22.89 2.11 -45.89
N SER A 21 24.11 2.66 -45.78
CA SER A 21 25.38 1.93 -45.69
C SER A 21 25.35 0.92 -44.53
N LYS A 22 26.04 -0.23 -44.68
CA LYS A 22 26.13 -1.28 -43.64
C LYS A 22 26.55 -0.70 -42.28
N ALA A 23 27.44 0.30 -42.25
CA ALA A 23 27.87 1.00 -41.05
C ALA A 23 26.75 1.85 -40.40
N GLN A 24 25.92 2.52 -41.21
CA GLN A 24 24.73 3.26 -40.73
C GLN A 24 23.67 2.32 -40.17
N ARG A 25 23.48 1.13 -40.77
CA ARG A 25 22.56 0.09 -40.26
C ARG A 25 23.00 -0.46 -38.89
N ILE A 26 24.30 -0.68 -38.69
CA ILE A 26 24.85 -1.15 -37.39
C ILE A 26 24.69 -0.08 -36.31
N LYS A 27 24.98 1.20 -36.61
CA LYS A 27 24.76 2.32 -35.68
C LYS A 27 23.28 2.47 -35.32
N ARG A 28 22.36 2.40 -36.30
CA ARG A 28 20.90 2.41 -36.05
C ARG A 28 20.44 1.24 -35.18
N ARG A 29 20.94 0.01 -35.43
CA ARG A 29 20.62 -1.16 -34.60
C ARG A 29 21.13 -1.02 -33.16
N ARG A 30 22.35 -0.49 -32.96
CA ARG A 30 22.88 -0.21 -31.61
C ARG A 30 22.06 0.87 -30.90
N GLN A 31 21.65 1.91 -31.62
CA GLN A 31 20.80 2.97 -31.07
C GLN A 31 19.39 2.47 -30.74
N GLN A 32 18.79 1.65 -31.60
CA GLN A 32 17.51 0.97 -31.32
C GLN A 32 17.59 0.03 -30.12
N LYS A 33 18.69 -0.73 -29.96
CA LYS A 33 18.91 -1.56 -28.77
C LYS A 33 19.01 -0.73 -27.48
N LYS A 34 19.68 0.43 -27.53
CA LYS A 34 19.75 1.35 -26.37
C LYS A 34 18.39 1.94 -26.02
N ILE A 35 17.60 2.34 -27.02
CA ILE A 35 16.23 2.85 -26.81
C ILE A 35 15.33 1.74 -26.25
N ALA A 36 15.36 0.55 -26.83
CA ALA A 36 14.59 -0.59 -26.35
C ALA A 36 14.97 -0.97 -24.90
N ALA A 37 16.26 -0.99 -24.57
CA ALA A 37 16.72 -1.22 -23.20
C ALA A 37 16.22 -0.14 -22.24
N GLY A 38 16.22 1.13 -22.65
CA GLY A 38 15.66 2.23 -21.87
C GLY A 38 14.16 2.07 -21.61
N VAL A 39 13.38 1.71 -22.64
CA VAL A 39 11.93 1.46 -22.51
C VAL A 39 11.65 0.30 -21.57
N ILE A 40 12.39 -0.82 -21.68
CA ILE A 40 12.24 -1.97 -20.79
C ILE A 40 12.53 -1.58 -19.34
N LEU A 41 13.57 -0.79 -19.10
CA LEU A 41 13.93 -0.34 -17.75
C LEU A 41 12.84 0.55 -17.14
N VAL A 42 12.29 1.49 -17.91
CA VAL A 42 11.17 2.33 -17.47
C VAL A 42 9.93 1.48 -17.18
N MET A 43 9.59 0.52 -18.04
CA MET A 43 8.46 -0.38 -17.81
C MET A 43 8.66 -1.23 -16.55
N ALA A 44 9.85 -1.79 -16.34
CA ALA A 44 10.18 -2.53 -15.13
C ALA A 44 10.06 -1.66 -13.87
N PHE A 45 10.50 -0.39 -13.95
CA PHE A 45 10.36 0.56 -12.84
C PHE A 45 8.89 0.88 -12.54
N LEU A 46 8.06 1.11 -13.55
CA LEU A 46 6.63 1.36 -13.37
C LEU A 46 5.90 0.16 -12.78
N ILE A 47 6.23 -1.06 -13.25
CA ILE A 47 5.69 -2.30 -12.70
C ILE A 47 6.10 -2.42 -11.22
N TRP A 48 7.38 -2.25 -10.90
CA TRP A 48 7.87 -2.27 -9.52
C TRP A 48 7.15 -1.26 -8.63
N PHE A 49 6.96 -0.04 -9.13
CA PHE A 49 6.29 1.02 -8.39
C PHE A 49 4.80 0.70 -8.15
N GLY A 50 4.12 0.11 -9.13
CA GLY A 50 2.72 -0.30 -9.01
C GLY A 50 2.46 -1.41 -7.99
N PHE A 51 3.45 -2.24 -7.68
CA PHE A 51 3.35 -3.30 -6.67
C PHE A 51 3.68 -2.84 -5.24
N GLN A 52 3.96 -1.55 -5.00
CA GLN A 52 4.19 -1.08 -3.63
C GLN A 52 2.89 -1.05 -2.81
N PRO A 53 2.89 -1.57 -1.57
CA PRO A 53 1.71 -1.57 -0.73
C PRO A 53 1.32 -0.16 -0.33
N LEU A 54 0.01 0.12 -0.35
CA LEU A 54 -0.55 1.35 0.19
C LEU A 54 -0.26 1.44 1.69
N LYS A 55 0.16 2.62 2.15
CA LYS A 55 0.46 2.90 3.55
C LYS A 55 -0.58 3.84 4.15
N GLY A 56 -1.07 3.48 5.34
CA GLY A 56 -1.96 4.29 6.16
C GLY A 56 -1.23 5.28 7.05
N ASP A 57 -2.04 6.04 7.79
CA ASP A 57 -1.55 7.01 8.77
C ASP A 57 -1.01 6.33 10.03
N MET A 58 -0.24 7.08 10.82
CA MET A 58 0.28 6.58 12.10
C MET A 58 -0.83 6.13 13.06
N ASP A 59 -1.98 6.80 13.03
CA ASP A 59 -3.15 6.44 13.85
C ASP A 59 -3.69 5.05 13.48
N TYR A 60 -3.70 4.71 12.19
CA TYR A 60 -4.01 3.35 11.74
C TYR A 60 -3.00 2.35 12.31
N GLY A 61 -1.71 2.67 12.25
CA GLY A 61 -0.65 1.83 12.81
C GLY A 61 -0.81 1.59 14.31
N VAL A 62 -1.11 2.65 15.08
CA VAL A 62 -1.36 2.56 16.53
C VAL A 62 -2.60 1.71 16.83
N CYS A 63 -3.70 1.94 16.12
CA CYS A 63 -4.93 1.16 16.29
C CYS A 63 -4.72 -0.32 15.94
N ARG A 64 -3.99 -0.60 14.85
CA ARG A 64 -3.62 -1.96 14.45
C ARG A 64 -2.74 -2.63 15.51
N THR A 65 -1.70 -1.96 15.99
CA THR A 65 -0.83 -2.50 17.04
C THR A 65 -1.62 -2.79 18.32
N PHE A 66 -2.58 -1.94 18.69
CA PHE A 66 -3.46 -2.20 19.81
C PHE A 66 -4.27 -3.49 19.64
N ALA A 67 -4.78 -3.75 18.44
CA ALA A 67 -5.49 -4.99 18.13
C ALA A 67 -4.55 -6.21 18.13
N GLU A 68 -3.33 -6.07 17.58
CA GLU A 68 -2.31 -7.13 17.57
C GLU A 68 -1.94 -7.59 18.99
N LEU A 69 -1.80 -6.66 19.94
CA LEU A 69 -1.49 -6.98 21.34
C LEU A 69 -2.58 -7.76 22.08
N ARG A 70 -3.79 -7.85 21.52
CA ARG A 70 -4.95 -8.50 22.14
C ARG A 70 -5.34 -9.82 21.51
N VAL A 71 -4.70 -10.16 20.41
CA VAL A 71 -4.92 -11.42 19.71
C VAL A 71 -3.92 -12.44 20.24
N ALA A 72 -4.38 -13.67 20.52
CA ALA A 72 -3.51 -14.74 21.03
C ALA A 72 -2.35 -15.06 20.08
N ASN A 73 -2.60 -15.02 18.77
CA ASN A 73 -1.58 -15.22 17.73
C ASN A 73 -1.52 -14.04 16.74
N PRO A 74 -0.74 -12.98 17.05
CA PRO A 74 -0.69 -11.77 16.22
C PRO A 74 -0.11 -12.04 14.83
N SER A 75 0.74 -13.07 14.67
CA SER A 75 1.34 -13.42 13.38
C SER A 75 0.31 -13.89 12.33
N THR A 76 -0.84 -14.37 12.80
CA THR A 76 -1.94 -14.83 11.94
C THR A 76 -2.97 -13.75 11.65
N MET A 77 -2.83 -12.57 12.27
CA MET A 77 -3.77 -11.48 12.12
C MET A 77 -3.69 -10.89 10.71
N ARG A 78 -4.83 -10.85 10.03
CA ARG A 78 -4.97 -10.24 8.69
C ARG A 78 -6.05 -9.17 8.72
N ILE A 79 -5.70 -7.99 8.25
CA ILE A 79 -6.65 -6.89 8.09
C ILE A 79 -7.44 -7.12 6.80
N LEU A 80 -8.76 -7.16 6.91
CA LEU A 80 -9.66 -7.34 5.78
C LEU A 80 -10.04 -5.99 5.16
N SER A 81 -10.44 -5.05 6.00
CA SER A 81 -10.94 -3.75 5.57
C SER A 81 -10.69 -2.71 6.66
N TYR A 82 -10.75 -1.45 6.27
CA TYR A 82 -10.65 -0.32 7.16
C TYR A 82 -11.58 0.80 6.72
N GLU A 83 -12.06 1.57 7.68
CA GLU A 83 -12.84 2.78 7.47
C GLU A 83 -12.21 3.91 8.28
N ASN A 84 -12.03 5.08 7.65
CA ASN A 84 -11.50 6.27 8.29
C ASN A 84 -12.58 7.35 8.36
N TYR A 85 -12.90 7.77 9.58
CA TYR A 85 -13.87 8.81 9.91
C TYR A 85 -13.18 10.07 10.52
N GLY A 86 -11.93 10.34 10.11
CA GLY A 86 -11.12 11.50 10.51
C GLY A 86 -10.46 11.33 11.89
N GLU A 87 -11.27 11.31 12.95
CA GLU A 87 -10.79 11.05 14.33
C GLU A 87 -11.01 9.61 14.77
N ALA A 88 -11.79 8.83 14.01
CA ALA A 88 -12.06 7.44 14.32
C ALA A 88 -11.62 6.52 13.19
N TRP A 89 -10.97 5.42 13.57
CA TRP A 89 -10.58 4.34 12.67
C TRP A 89 -11.34 3.08 13.04
N LYS A 90 -12.02 2.48 12.08
CA LYS A 90 -12.61 1.15 12.22
C LYS A 90 -11.80 0.17 11.38
N ILE A 91 -11.31 -0.90 11.99
CA ILE A 91 -10.49 -1.91 11.32
C ILE A 91 -11.15 -3.27 11.50
N PHE A 92 -11.43 -3.93 10.40
CA PHE A 92 -11.94 -5.30 10.37
C PHE A 92 -10.76 -6.25 10.14
N TYR A 93 -10.66 -7.28 10.98
CA TYR A 93 -9.54 -8.21 10.93
C TYR A 93 -9.96 -9.62 11.27
N THR A 94 -9.17 -10.57 10.79
CA THR A 94 -9.30 -11.99 11.10
C THR A 94 -8.03 -12.48 11.76
N PHE A 95 -8.14 -13.52 12.58
CA PHE A 95 -7.00 -14.19 13.19
C PHE A 95 -7.34 -15.64 13.49
N ILE A 96 -6.30 -16.45 13.72
CA ILE A 96 -6.45 -17.84 14.14
C ILE A 96 -6.42 -17.88 15.66
N GLY A 97 -7.47 -18.41 16.27
CA GLY A 97 -7.59 -18.61 17.71
C GLY A 97 -6.66 -19.70 18.24
N GLU A 98 -6.66 -19.88 19.56
CA GLU A 98 -5.80 -20.87 20.22
C GLU A 98 -6.15 -22.32 19.84
N TYR A 99 -7.38 -22.58 19.41
CA TYR A 99 -7.85 -23.89 18.97
C TYR A 99 -7.83 -24.07 17.45
N GLY A 100 -7.20 -23.14 16.72
CA GLY A 100 -7.09 -23.18 15.26
C GLY A 100 -8.33 -22.67 14.51
N GLU A 101 -9.33 -22.14 15.21
CA GLU A 101 -10.53 -21.58 14.63
C GLU A 101 -10.27 -20.17 14.04
N GLN A 102 -10.81 -19.90 12.85
CA GLN A 102 -10.71 -18.58 12.25
C GLN A 102 -11.78 -17.66 12.85
N ARG A 103 -11.36 -16.60 13.53
CA ARG A 103 -12.26 -15.60 14.11
C ARG A 103 -12.18 -14.28 13.36
N SER A 104 -13.32 -13.62 13.22
CA SER A 104 -13.47 -12.30 12.62
C SER A 104 -13.88 -11.30 13.67
N ASN A 105 -13.09 -10.25 13.84
CA ASN A 105 -13.34 -9.17 14.78
C ASN A 105 -13.24 -7.81 14.10
N TYR A 106 -13.74 -6.79 14.78
CA TYR A 106 -13.44 -5.43 14.42
C TYR A 106 -13.09 -4.59 15.64
N ILE A 107 -12.26 -3.57 15.40
CA ILE A 107 -11.84 -2.60 16.39
C ILE A 107 -12.19 -1.19 15.92
N ASP A 108 -12.79 -0.41 16.81
CA ASP A 108 -13.04 1.01 16.63
C ASP A 108 -12.10 1.79 17.55
N CYS A 109 -11.21 2.60 17.00
CA CYS A 109 -10.29 3.47 17.74
C CYS A 109 -10.66 4.93 17.51
N VAL A 110 -10.97 5.66 18.57
CA VAL A 110 -11.21 7.11 18.54
C VAL A 110 -10.02 7.83 19.13
N PHE A 111 -9.42 8.74 18.36
CA PHE A 111 -8.24 9.50 18.75
C PHE A 111 -8.62 10.89 19.25
N THR A 112 -7.82 11.41 20.17
CA THR A 112 -7.88 12.79 20.63
C THR A 112 -6.48 13.33 20.85
N VAL A 113 -6.31 14.65 20.91
CA VAL A 113 -5.02 15.26 21.20
C VAL A 113 -4.95 15.55 22.69
N ASN A 114 -3.91 15.05 23.36
CA ASN A 114 -3.68 15.38 24.76
C ASN A 114 -3.20 16.84 24.87
N PRO A 115 -3.92 17.72 25.60
CA PRO A 115 -3.57 19.13 25.71
C PRO A 115 -2.24 19.38 26.45
N ALA A 116 -1.78 18.45 27.28
CA ALA A 116 -0.55 18.60 28.05
C ALA A 116 0.72 18.25 27.24
N THR A 117 0.64 17.25 26.37
CA THR A 117 1.78 16.74 25.60
C THR A 117 1.72 17.09 24.12
N GLY A 118 0.55 17.49 23.61
CA GLY A 118 0.28 17.71 22.19
C GLY A 118 0.25 16.42 21.35
N GLN A 119 0.33 15.24 21.98
CA GLN A 119 0.37 13.95 21.28
C GLN A 119 -1.04 13.40 21.04
N ARG A 120 -1.22 12.68 19.92
CA ARG A 120 -2.47 11.94 19.69
C ARG A 120 -2.51 10.70 20.57
N GLU A 121 -3.60 10.53 21.29
CA GLU A 121 -3.86 9.44 22.20
C GLU A 121 -5.20 8.78 21.87
N LEU A 122 -5.37 7.53 22.28
CA LEU A 122 -6.66 6.86 22.17
C LEU A 122 -7.58 7.37 23.28
N ARG A 123 -8.73 7.93 22.88
CA ARG A 123 -9.81 8.38 23.76
C ARG A 123 -10.74 7.23 24.12
N GLU A 124 -11.14 6.47 23.11
CA GLU A 124 -12.06 5.34 23.26
C GLU A 124 -11.66 4.25 22.28
N VAL A 125 -11.68 3.01 22.77
CA VAL A 125 -11.52 1.83 21.92
C VAL A 125 -12.68 0.88 22.17
N LYS A 126 -13.23 0.32 21.10
CA LYS A 126 -14.22 -0.75 21.15
C LYS A 126 -13.73 -1.94 20.35
N ILE A 127 -13.85 -3.14 20.89
CA ILE A 127 -13.65 -4.38 20.13
C ILE A 127 -14.98 -5.10 20.11
N ASN A 128 -15.49 -5.42 18.92
CA ASN A 128 -16.79 -6.09 18.75
C ASN A 128 -17.90 -5.46 19.61
N ARG A 129 -18.04 -4.13 19.54
CA ARG A 129 -18.99 -3.32 20.35
C ARG A 129 -18.67 -3.23 21.86
N VAL A 130 -17.74 -3.99 22.39
CA VAL A 130 -17.35 -3.97 23.80
C VAL A 130 -16.31 -2.87 24.04
N LYS A 131 -16.63 -1.93 24.95
CA LYS A 131 -15.71 -0.85 25.33
C LYS A 131 -14.55 -1.38 26.15
N VAL A 132 -13.37 -0.87 25.84
CA VAL A 132 -12.14 -1.12 26.59
C VAL A 132 -12.14 -0.34 27.89
N GLY A 133 -11.63 -0.95 28.96
CA GLY A 133 -11.47 -0.30 30.26
C GLY A 133 -10.52 0.91 30.17
N LYS A 134 -10.89 2.00 30.86
CA LYS A 134 -10.11 3.25 30.83
C LYS A 134 -8.67 3.07 31.33
N GLU A 135 -8.46 2.22 32.33
CA GLU A 135 -7.11 1.97 32.88
C GLU A 135 -6.20 1.24 31.91
N GLU A 136 -6.75 0.28 31.16
CA GLU A 136 -6.01 -0.40 30.10
C GLU A 136 -5.64 0.58 28.98
N LEU A 137 -6.58 1.45 28.61
CA LEU A 137 -6.34 2.46 27.59
C LEU A 137 -5.26 3.46 28.01
N LYS A 138 -5.28 3.92 29.27
CA LYS A 138 -4.23 4.78 29.83
C LYS A 138 -2.86 4.12 29.75
N ARG A 139 -2.76 2.84 30.13
CA ARG A 139 -1.49 2.09 30.05
C ARG A 139 -0.95 2.01 28.64
N PHE A 140 -1.83 1.79 27.67
CA PHE A 140 -1.44 1.78 26.26
C PHE A 140 -1.06 3.18 25.76
N ASN A 141 -1.75 4.24 26.16
CA ASN A 141 -1.39 5.61 25.76
C ASN A 141 0.04 5.97 26.16
N LEU A 142 0.54 5.46 27.30
CA LEU A 142 1.93 5.61 27.70
C LEU A 142 2.92 4.93 26.75
N SER A 143 2.52 3.86 26.06
CA SER A 143 3.36 3.14 25.11
C SER A 143 3.25 3.66 23.67
N ILE A 144 2.27 4.51 23.35
CA ILE A 144 2.10 5.10 22.00
C ILE A 144 3.41 5.72 21.46
N PRO A 145 4.17 6.53 22.23
CA PRO A 145 5.43 7.09 21.72
C PRO A 145 6.46 6.02 21.33
N ALA A 146 6.49 4.91 22.08
CA ALA A 146 7.35 3.77 21.77
C ALA A 146 6.87 3.01 20.52
N VAL A 147 5.55 2.83 20.37
CA VAL A 147 4.94 2.23 19.17
C VAL A 147 5.29 3.06 17.94
N ILE A 148 5.12 4.39 17.98
CA ILE A 148 5.45 5.29 16.88
C ILE A 148 6.94 5.21 16.53
N LYS A 149 7.83 5.24 17.53
CA LYS A 149 9.28 5.11 17.33
C LYS A 149 9.65 3.74 16.72
N GLY A 150 8.92 2.69 17.11
CA GLY A 150 9.05 1.33 16.57
C GLY A 150 8.58 1.17 15.13
N LYS A 151 7.96 2.21 14.53
CA LYS A 151 7.38 2.22 13.18
C LYS A 151 6.35 1.09 13.00
N PRO A 152 5.10 1.29 13.44
CA PRO A 152 4.07 0.26 13.36
C PRO A 152 3.78 -0.11 11.90
N ASN A 153 3.16 -1.26 11.68
CA ASN A 153 2.84 -1.69 10.33
C ASN A 153 1.71 -0.83 9.74
N LEU A 154 2.08 0.04 8.80
CA LEU A 154 1.16 0.94 8.11
C LEU A 154 0.55 0.31 6.85
N VAL A 155 0.88 -0.93 6.49
CA VAL A 155 0.37 -1.55 5.28
C VAL A 155 -1.14 -1.76 5.39
N ILE A 156 -1.86 -1.10 4.49
CA ILE A 156 -3.31 -1.17 4.36
C ILE A 156 -3.66 -2.26 3.32
N PRO A 157 -4.68 -3.10 3.55
CA PRO A 157 -5.13 -4.06 2.54
C PRO A 157 -5.71 -3.34 1.31
N PRO A 158 -5.57 -3.91 0.11
CA PRO A 158 -6.29 -3.41 -1.05
C PRO A 158 -7.81 -3.45 -0.78
N PRO A 159 -8.59 -2.58 -1.43
CA PRO A 159 -10.05 -2.59 -1.29
C PRO A 159 -10.59 -3.98 -1.63
N LEU A 160 -11.48 -4.50 -0.78
CA LEU A 160 -12.08 -5.83 -0.96
C LEU A 160 -12.82 -5.91 -2.30
N GLU A 161 -12.58 -6.97 -3.06
CA GLU A 161 -13.38 -7.28 -4.24
C GLU A 161 -14.80 -7.69 -3.84
N LYS A 162 -15.79 -7.39 -4.68
CA LYS A 162 -17.22 -7.64 -4.38
C LYS A 162 -17.55 -9.11 -4.10
N SER A 163 -16.73 -10.04 -4.56
CA SER A 163 -16.82 -11.47 -4.27
C SER A 163 -16.55 -11.80 -2.80
N ASP A 164 -15.60 -11.12 -2.16
CA ASP A 164 -15.25 -11.30 -0.74
C ASP A 164 -16.30 -10.68 0.20
N LEU A 165 -17.12 -9.74 -0.28
CA LEU A 165 -18.23 -9.15 0.47
C LEU A 165 -19.32 -10.18 0.81
N MET A 166 -19.47 -11.25 0.02
CA MET A 166 -20.46 -12.30 0.31
C MET A 166 -20.12 -13.07 1.59
N GLY A 167 -18.83 -13.18 1.95
CA GLY A 167 -18.40 -13.76 3.22
C GLY A 167 -18.60 -12.86 4.45
N LEU A 168 -18.80 -11.55 4.23
CA LEU A 168 -19.07 -10.59 5.31
C LEU A 168 -20.57 -10.36 5.55
N ARG A 169 -21.42 -10.60 4.55
CA ARG A 169 -22.87 -10.41 4.66
C ARG A 169 -23.52 -11.39 5.63
N THR A 170 -23.01 -12.63 5.70
CA THR A 170 -23.46 -13.65 6.65
C THR A 170 -23.18 -13.30 8.12
N ILE A 171 -22.28 -12.35 8.40
CA ILE A 171 -21.91 -11.93 9.76
C ILE A 171 -22.88 -10.86 10.30
N TYR A 172 -23.67 -10.20 9.45
CA TYR A 172 -24.61 -9.15 9.84
C TYR A 172 -26.06 -9.62 10.00
N GLU A 173 -26.37 -10.89 9.71
CA GLU A 173 -27.72 -11.47 9.81
C GLU A 173 -27.93 -12.44 11.00
N GLU A 174 -26.99 -12.50 11.94
CA GLU A 174 -27.17 -13.17 13.25
C GLU A 174 -27.31 -12.18 14.42
#